data_AF-A0A7X7L3N7-F1
#
_entry.id   AF-A0A7X7L3N7-F1
#
_cell.length_a   1.000
_cell.length_b   1.000
_cell.length_c   1.000
_cell.angle_alpha   90.00
_cell.angle_beta   90.00
_cell.angle_gamma   90.00
#
_symmetry.space_group_name_H-M   'P 1'
#
loop_
_entity.id
_entity.type
_entity.pdbx_description
1 polymer ?
#
loop_
_entity_poly.entity_id
_entity_poly.type
_entity_poly.pdbx_seq_one_letter_code
_entity_poly.pdbx_strand_id
1 'polypeptide(L)'
;MFERVRSFLLYDIWRFDIKRMPWLKRLALWIVRVLSLSIRGFLNNRCSIRASSLTFFSLLSIVPIAAVVFGISQGFGLDKRLEALLFEQLSGQEAVARRILEFSKAM
;
A
#
# COMPACT_ATOMS: atom_id res chain seq x y z
N MET A 1 -14.61 27.11 7.91
CA MET A 1 -15.69 26.29 7.30
C MET A 1 -15.65 24.84 7.79
N PHE A 2 -14.48 24.19 7.83
CA PHE A 2 -14.29 22.82 8.35
C PHE A 2 -14.74 22.58 9.81
N GLU A 3 -14.56 23.54 10.72
CA GLU A 3 -15.00 23.40 12.12
C GLU A 3 -16.53 23.28 12.27
N ARG A 4 -17.29 23.88 11.34
CA ARG A 4 -18.76 23.86 11.38
C ARG A 4 -19.33 22.52 10.90
N VAL A 5 -18.66 21.90 9.92
CA VAL A 5 -18.98 20.54 9.44
C VAL A 5 -18.67 19.52 10.53
N ARG A 6 -17.55 19.71 11.25
CA ARG A 6 -17.15 18.88 12.38
C ARG A 6 -18.12 18.97 13.56
N SER A 7 -18.61 20.15 13.92
CA SER A 7 -19.60 20.30 15.00
C SER A 7 -20.98 19.76 14.61
N PHE A 8 -21.40 19.92 13.36
CA PHE A 8 -22.65 19.33 12.82
C PHE A 8 -22.61 17.79 12.83
N LEU A 9 -21.48 17.19 12.43
CA LEU A 9 -21.28 15.74 12.41
C LEU A 9 -21.17 15.10 13.80
N LEU A 10 -20.80 15.88 14.82
CA LEU A 10 -20.51 15.36 16.16
C LEU A 10 -21.61 15.60 17.19
N TYR A 11 -22.28 16.75 17.14
CA TYR A 11 -23.29 17.13 18.13
C TYR A 11 -24.72 17.10 17.59
N ASP A 12 -24.91 17.47 16.32
CA ASP A 12 -26.25 17.63 15.74
C ASP A 12 -26.86 16.28 15.32
N ILE A 13 -26.04 15.38 14.75
CA ILE A 13 -26.50 14.04 14.29
C ILE A 13 -27.07 13.16 15.42
N TRP A 14 -26.65 13.39 16.66
CA TRP A 14 -27.05 12.59 17.83
C TRP A 14 -28.28 13.15 18.56
N ARG A 15 -28.69 14.39 18.25
CA ARG A 15 -29.85 15.06 18.85
C ARG A 15 -31.15 14.92 18.05
N PHE A 16 -31.09 14.49 16.79
CA PHE A 16 -32.30 14.28 15.99
C PHE A 16 -33.02 12.99 16.38
N ASP A 17 -34.22 13.14 16.93
CA ASP A 17 -35.14 12.05 17.25
C ASP A 17 -35.70 11.43 15.94
N ILE A 18 -35.35 10.17 15.70
CA ILE A 18 -35.53 9.43 14.43
C ILE A 18 -37.02 9.09 14.16
N LYS A 19 -37.94 9.40 15.07
CA LYS A 19 -39.32 8.87 15.05
C LYS A 19 -40.33 9.57 14.13
N ARG A 20 -40.00 10.68 13.44
CA ARG A 20 -40.99 11.46 12.65
C ARG A 20 -40.64 11.76 11.18
N MET A 21 -39.63 11.14 10.57
CA MET A 21 -39.20 11.51 9.21
C MET A 21 -39.23 10.37 8.16
N PRO A 22 -39.43 10.71 6.87
CA PRO A 22 -39.53 9.75 5.76
C PRO A 22 -38.25 8.91 5.59
N TRP A 23 -38.42 7.69 5.09
CA TRP A 23 -37.40 6.64 4.98
C TRP A 23 -36.06 7.07 4.33
N LEU A 24 -36.11 7.99 3.35
CA LEU A 24 -34.93 8.56 2.69
C LEU A 24 -34.04 9.35 3.65
N LYS A 25 -34.65 10.14 4.56
CA LYS A 25 -33.90 10.91 5.56
C LYS A 25 -33.29 10.00 6.62
N ARG A 26 -33.96 8.90 6.95
CA ARG A 26 -33.42 7.86 7.85
C ARG A 26 -32.18 7.19 7.26
N LEU A 27 -32.21 6.86 5.97
CA LEU A 27 -31.06 6.26 5.29
C LEU A 27 -29.88 7.24 5.23
N ALA A 28 -30.13 8.50 4.88
CA ALA A 28 -29.10 9.54 4.85
C ALA A 28 -28.45 9.76 6.22
N LEU A 29 -29.24 9.84 7.29
CA LEU A 29 -28.72 9.97 8.66
C LEU A 29 -27.89 8.74 9.09
N TRP A 30 -28.32 7.53 8.71
CA TRP A 30 -27.59 6.30 9.02
C TRP A 30 -26.23 6.26 8.32
N ILE A 31 -26.18 6.59 7.02
CA ILE A 31 -24.95 6.69 6.25
C ILE A 31 -24.00 7.72 6.86
N VAL A 32 -24.49 8.92 7.19
CA VAL A 32 -23.66 9.97 7.81
C VAL A 32 -23.12 9.53 9.17
N ARG A 33 -23.89 8.79 9.97
CA ARG A 33 -23.45 8.25 11.27
C ARG A 33 -22.34 7.22 11.11
N VAL A 34 -22.50 6.27 10.18
CA VAL A 34 -21.48 5.26 9.86
C VAL A 34 -20.22 5.93 9.30
N LEU A 35 -20.37 6.90 8.39
CA LEU A 35 -19.25 7.64 7.82
C LEU A 35 -18.46 8.40 8.91
N SER A 36 -19.17 9.07 9.83
CA SER A 36 -18.56 9.80 10.95
C SER A 36 -17.75 8.89 11.89
N LEU A 37 -18.31 7.72 12.23
CA LEU A 37 -17.63 6.70 13.03
C LEU A 37 -16.39 6.15 12.31
N SER A 38 -16.51 5.83 11.03
CA SER A 38 -15.41 5.32 10.21
C SER A 38 -14.28 6.35 10.05
N ILE A 39 -14.60 7.63 9.81
CA ILE A 39 -13.61 8.71 9.69
C ILE A 39 -12.87 8.91 11.02
N ARG A 40 -13.59 8.94 12.15
CA ARG A 40 -12.96 9.00 13.49
C ARG A 40 -12.07 7.80 13.74
N GLY A 41 -12.53 6.60 13.42
CA GLY A 41 -11.74 5.36 13.56
C GLY A 41 -10.48 5.39 12.68
N PHE A 42 -10.59 5.84 11.44
CA PHE A 42 -9.48 5.93 10.48
C PHE A 42 -8.41 6.94 10.92
N LEU A 43 -8.83 8.12 11.39
CA LEU A 43 -7.93 9.15 11.92
C LEU A 43 -7.23 8.70 13.22
N ASN A 44 -7.99 8.08 14.14
CA ASN A 44 -7.44 7.60 15.41
C ASN A 44 -6.43 6.44 15.20
N ASN A 45 -6.67 5.57 14.22
CA ASN A 45 -5.76 4.46 13.89
C ASN A 45 -4.51 4.88 13.09
N ARG A 46 -4.30 6.18 12.83
CA ARG A 46 -3.14 6.70 12.06
C ARG A 46 -2.94 5.91 10.75
N CYS A 47 -4.05 5.54 10.12
CA CYS A 47 -4.04 4.50 9.09
C CYS A 47 -3.25 4.92 7.84
N SER A 48 -3.19 6.22 7.52
CA SER A 48 -2.34 6.75 6.45
C SER A 48 -0.85 6.50 6.68
N ILE A 49 -0.38 6.64 7.93
CA ILE A 49 1.04 6.41 8.27
C ILE A 49 1.33 4.90 8.22
N ARG A 50 0.40 4.08 8.72
CA ARG A 50 0.53 2.61 8.66
C ARG A 50 0.53 2.08 7.23
N ALA A 51 -0.36 2.57 6.38
CA ALA A 51 -0.42 2.18 4.97
C ALA A 51 0.90 2.51 4.24
N SER A 52 1.45 3.72 4.44
CA SER A 52 2.73 4.11 3.86
C SER A 52 3.91 3.32 4.43
N SER A 53 3.90 3.00 5.73
CA SER A 53 4.94 2.15 6.33
C SER A 53 4.90 0.73 5.77
N LEU A 54 3.72 0.20 5.45
CA LEU A 54 3.56 -1.15 4.94
C LEU A 54 4.04 -1.25 3.49
N THR A 55 3.77 -0.23 2.65
CA THR A 55 4.36 -0.17 1.30
C THR A 55 5.88 -0.07 1.35
N PHE A 56 6.42 0.74 2.28
CA PHE A 56 7.87 0.91 2.44
C PHE A 56 8.53 -0.38 2.94
N PHE A 57 7.91 -1.03 3.93
CA PHE A 57 8.37 -2.30 4.47
C PHE A 57 8.33 -3.41 3.42
N SER A 58 7.27 -3.47 2.60
CA SER A 58 7.18 -4.41 1.48
C SER A 58 8.28 -4.18 0.44
N LEU A 59 8.54 -2.92 0.05
CA LEU A 59 9.60 -2.60 -0.89
C LEU A 59 10.99 -2.98 -0.35
N LEU A 60 11.27 -2.67 0.92
CA LEU A 60 12.55 -3.05 1.54
C LEU A 60 12.70 -4.57 1.70
N SER A 61 11.61 -5.29 1.97
CA SER A 61 11.65 -6.75 2.19
C SER A 61 11.87 -7.56 0.92
N ILE A 62 11.65 -6.98 -0.27
CA ILE A 62 11.84 -7.70 -1.54
C ILE A 62 13.33 -7.87 -1.89
N VAL A 63 14.18 -6.94 -1.45
CA VAL A 63 15.62 -6.91 -1.75
C VAL A 63 16.36 -8.10 -1.12
N PRO A 64 16.19 -8.42 0.19
CA PRO A 64 16.78 -9.61 0.80
C PRO A 64 16.36 -10.92 0.12
N ILE A 65 15.10 -11.04 -0.29
CA ILE A 65 14.58 -12.25 -0.95
C ILE A 65 15.28 -12.44 -2.31
N ALA A 66 15.41 -11.37 -3.09
CA ALA A 66 16.14 -11.40 -4.34
C ALA A 66 17.61 -11.81 -4.13
N ALA A 67 18.28 -11.25 -3.12
CA ALA A 67 19.67 -11.60 -2.79
C ALA A 67 19.85 -13.09 -2.46
N VAL A 68 18.93 -13.69 -1.70
CA VAL A 68 18.97 -15.14 -1.40
C VAL A 68 18.84 -15.98 -2.67
N VAL A 69 17.90 -15.63 -3.57
CA VAL A 69 17.71 -16.35 -4.84
C VAL A 69 18.94 -16.25 -5.73
N PHE A 70 19.54 -15.05 -5.84
CA PHE A 70 20.79 -14.87 -6.59
C PHE A 70 21.96 -15.63 -5.97
N GLY A 71 22.13 -15.59 -4.64
CA GLY A 71 23.17 -16.34 -3.93
C GLY A 71 23.04 -17.85 -4.13
N ILE A 72 21.82 -18.39 -4.11
CA ILE A 72 21.57 -19.80 -4.45
C ILE A 72 21.97 -20.07 -5.91
N SER A 73 21.56 -19.22 -6.86
CA SER A 73 21.85 -19.43 -8.29
C SER A 73 23.36 -19.46 -8.61
N GLN A 74 24.15 -18.61 -7.94
CA GLN A 74 25.62 -18.62 -8.05
C GLN A 74 26.21 -19.89 -7.41
N GLY A 75 25.68 -20.34 -6.26
CA GLY A 75 26.10 -21.58 -5.61
C GLY A 75 25.88 -22.86 -6.45
N PHE A 76 24.98 -22.82 -7.43
CA PHE A 76 24.72 -23.92 -8.37
C PHE A 76 25.52 -23.84 -9.70
N GLY A 77 26.36 -22.82 -9.89
CA GLY A 77 27.16 -22.66 -11.12
C GLY A 77 26.33 -22.38 -12.38
N LEU A 78 25.15 -21.76 -12.21
CA LEU A 78 24.21 -21.46 -13.29
C LEU A 78 24.54 -20.18 -14.08
N ASP A 79 25.69 -19.54 -13.82
CA ASP A 79 26.08 -18.23 -14.37
C ASP A 79 25.80 -18.08 -15.87
N LYS A 80 26.20 -19.07 -16.68
CA LYS A 80 26.05 -19.00 -18.13
C LYS A 80 24.60 -19.14 -18.61
N ARG A 81 23.75 -19.86 -17.88
CA ARG A 81 22.32 -19.98 -18.21
C ARG A 81 21.53 -18.78 -17.72
N LEU A 82 21.91 -18.22 -16.57
CA LEU A 82 21.32 -16.98 -16.06
C LEU A 82 21.68 -15.79 -16.94
N GLU A 83 22.93 -15.70 -17.41
CA GLU A 83 23.39 -14.66 -18.34
C GLU A 83 22.61 -14.71 -19.66
N ALA A 84 22.39 -15.91 -20.22
CA ALA A 84 21.57 -16.09 -21.42
C ALA A 84 20.09 -15.70 -21.21
N LEU A 85 19.48 -16.14 -20.10
CA LEU A 85 18.08 -15.79 -19.76
C LEU A 85 17.89 -14.30 -19.46
N LEU A 86 18.87 -13.65 -18.81
CA LEU A 86 18.82 -12.21 -18.55
C LEU A 86 18.89 -11.41 -19.85
N PHE A 87 19.78 -11.76 -20.77
CA PHE A 87 19.87 -11.08 -22.06
C PHE A 87 18.64 -11.33 -22.94
N GLU A 88 18.02 -12.51 -22.86
CA GLU A 88 16.78 -12.82 -23.57
C GLU A 88 15.59 -12.02 -23.02
N GLN A 89 15.41 -12.00 -21.70
CA GLN A 89 14.29 -11.28 -21.06
C GLN A 89 14.46 -9.76 -21.02
N LEU A 90 15.69 -9.25 -20.95
CA LEU A 90 16.00 -7.81 -20.90
C LEU A 90 16.56 -7.28 -22.23
N SER A 91 16.25 -7.93 -23.35
CA SER A 91 16.69 -7.52 -24.70
C SER A 91 16.39 -6.03 -25.04
N GLY A 92 15.36 -5.42 -24.43
CA GLY A 92 15.06 -3.99 -24.56
C GLY A 92 15.84 -3.04 -23.62
N GLN A 93 16.56 -3.57 -22.62
CA GLN A 93 17.31 -2.80 -21.61
C GLN A 93 18.67 -3.46 -21.31
N GLU A 94 19.47 -3.68 -22.35
CA GLU A 94 20.80 -4.29 -22.23
C GLU A 94 21.73 -3.59 -21.23
N ALA A 95 21.57 -2.28 -21.05
CA ALA A 95 22.34 -1.50 -20.07
C ALA A 95 22.10 -1.96 -18.62
N VAL A 96 20.87 -2.37 -18.29
CA VAL A 96 20.50 -2.84 -16.95
C VAL A 96 21.00 -4.27 -16.74
N ALA A 97 20.87 -5.13 -17.76
CA ALA A 97 21.40 -6.49 -17.74
C ALA A 97 22.93 -6.49 -17.53
N ARG A 98 23.66 -5.61 -18.24
CA ARG A 98 25.11 -5.44 -18.04
C ARG A 98 25.47 -5.04 -16.62
N ARG A 99 24.73 -4.08 -16.04
CA ARG A 99 25.01 -3.60 -14.69
C ARG A 99 24.82 -4.69 -13.65
N ILE A 100 23.78 -5.52 -13.80
CA ILE A 100 23.50 -6.64 -12.90
C ILE A 100 24.59 -7.70 -12.97
N LEU A 101 25.06 -8.04 -14.18
CA LEU A 101 26.19 -8.98 -14.38
C LEU A 101 27.51 -8.47 -13.80
N GLU A 102 27.78 -7.17 -13.96
CA GLU A 102 28.99 -6.51 -13.45
C GLU A 102 29.03 -6.56 -11.91
N PHE A 103 27.90 -6.27 -11.25
CA PHE A 103 27.77 -6.39 -9.80
C PHE A 103 27.88 -7.83 -9.31
N SER A 104 27.30 -8.79 -10.05
CA SER A 104 27.33 -10.21 -9.69
C SER A 104 28.72 -10.84 -9.78
N LYS A 105 29.61 -10.34 -10.67
CA LYS A 105 31.00 -10.82 -10.83
C LYS A 105 32.00 -10.12 -9.90
N ALA A 106 31.61 -9.03 -9.26
CA ALA A 106 32.46 -8.24 -8.35
C ALA A 106 32.34 -8.66 -6.87
N MET A 107 31.37 -9.53 -6.54
CA MET A 107 31.28 -10.27 -5.27
C MET A 107 31.83 -11.68 -5.45
#